data_AF-A0A351ML80-F1
#
_entry.id   AF-A0A351ML80-F1
#
_cell.length_a   1.000
_cell.length_b   1.000
_cell.length_c   1.000
_cell.angle_alpha   90.00
_cell.angle_beta   90.00
_cell.angle_gamma   90.00
#
_symmetry.space_group_name_H-M   'P 1'
#
loop_
_entity.id
_entity.type
_entity.pdbx_description
1 polymer ?
#
loop_
_entity_poly.entity_id
_entity_poly.type
_entity_poly.pdbx_seq_one_letter_code
_entity_poly.pdbx_strand_id
1 'polypeptide(L)'
;ARGTAADAGAVLSIGATDGPIGVFVASLDDTPLAAAPRLLLAHLPDVQATGRVFGERARQTVLDWGQPPLLVRALTTEVRLALDEPAAYTVYPLALDGSRGAALASRVEDGRLVFEATSRGATGGQFYYEIVR
;
A
#
# COMPACT_ATOMS: atom_id res chain seq x y z
N ALA A 1 -0.76 37.13 -17.58
CA ALA A 1 -0.33 35.78 -18.01
C ALA A 1 -1.18 34.75 -17.29
N ARG A 2 -1.86 33.87 -18.02
CA ARG A 2 -2.66 32.77 -17.45
C ARG A 2 -1.71 31.69 -16.93
N GLY A 3 -1.68 31.48 -15.62
CA GLY A 3 -1.10 30.27 -15.04
C GLY A 3 -2.14 29.16 -15.11
N THR A 4 -1.88 28.14 -15.92
CA THR A 4 -2.65 26.90 -15.93
C THR A 4 -2.43 26.19 -14.60
N ALA A 5 -3.41 26.24 -13.71
CA ALA A 5 -3.54 25.25 -12.66
C ALA A 5 -3.91 23.93 -13.37
N ALA A 6 -2.95 23.04 -13.51
CA ALA A 6 -3.24 21.64 -13.81
C ALA A 6 -3.58 20.99 -12.48
N ASP A 7 -4.84 20.62 -12.30
CA ASP A 7 -5.29 19.73 -11.23
C ASP A 7 -4.57 18.39 -11.40
N ALA A 8 -3.41 18.23 -10.76
CA ALA A 8 -2.83 16.93 -10.53
C ALA A 8 -3.68 16.23 -9.46
N GLY A 9 -4.77 15.59 -9.89
CA GLY A 9 -5.54 14.69 -9.04
C GLY A 9 -4.60 13.75 -8.29
N ALA A 10 -4.91 13.46 -7.02
CA ALA A 10 -4.03 12.75 -6.08
C ALA A 10 -3.20 11.63 -6.74
N VAL A 11 -1.87 11.66 -6.55
CA VAL A 11 -0.93 10.67 -7.11
C VAL A 11 -1.31 9.25 -6.70
N LEU A 12 -1.81 9.08 -5.48
CA LEU A 12 -2.36 7.84 -4.96
C LEU A 12 -3.88 7.91 -4.88
N SER A 13 -4.55 6.89 -5.41
CA SER A 13 -5.94 6.59 -5.10
C SER A 13 -6.10 5.08 -4.89
N ILE A 14 -7.16 4.71 -4.17
CA ILE A 14 -7.54 3.30 -3.97
C ILE A 14 -8.90 3.04 -4.58
N GLY A 15 -9.07 1.84 -5.13
CA GLY A 15 -10.31 1.34 -5.69
C GLY A 15 -11.10 0.47 -4.71
N ALA A 16 -11.63 -0.63 -5.24
CA ALA A 16 -12.29 -1.64 -4.43
C ALA A 16 -11.37 -2.14 -3.32
N THR A 17 -11.92 -2.28 -2.11
CA THR A 17 -11.20 -2.77 -0.93
C THR A 17 -12.14 -3.61 -0.06
N ASP A 18 -11.60 -4.67 0.54
CA ASP A 18 -12.37 -5.57 1.42
C ASP A 18 -12.65 -4.99 2.82
N GLY A 19 -12.10 -3.80 3.13
CA GLY A 19 -12.29 -3.14 4.41
C GLY A 19 -11.44 -1.88 4.60
N PRO A 20 -11.51 -1.26 5.80
CA PRO A 20 -10.71 -0.10 6.14
C PRO A 20 -9.20 -0.42 6.06
N ILE A 21 -8.46 0.47 5.39
CA ILE A 21 -7.05 0.29 5.08
C ILE A 21 -6.35 1.65 5.12
N GLY A 22 -5.11 1.68 5.63
CA GLY A 22 -4.20 2.80 5.40
C GLY A 22 -3.30 2.49 4.21
N VAL A 23 -3.20 3.40 3.24
CA VAL A 23 -2.24 3.28 2.14
C VAL A 23 -1.38 4.52 2.08
N PHE A 24 -0.07 4.33 2.11
CA PHE A 24 0.94 5.38 2.00
C PHE A 24 1.88 5.08 0.86
N VAL A 25 2.31 6.11 0.15
CA VAL A 25 3.35 6.01 -0.88
C VAL A 25 4.44 7.03 -0.58
N ALA A 26 5.69 6.62 -0.71
CA ALA A 26 6.86 7.46 -0.53
C ALA A 26 7.81 7.28 -1.72
N SER A 27 8.45 8.37 -2.15
CA SER A 27 9.65 8.29 -2.98
C SER A 27 10.81 7.82 -2.11
N LEU A 28 11.69 6.99 -2.67
CA LEU A 28 12.94 6.59 -2.03
C LEU A 28 14.13 7.50 -2.42
N ASP A 29 13.84 8.58 -3.14
CA ASP A 29 14.77 9.65 -3.48
C ASP A 29 14.06 11.02 -3.45
N ASP A 30 14.78 12.08 -3.81
CA ASP A 30 14.29 13.47 -3.77
C ASP A 30 13.39 13.84 -4.98
N THR A 31 12.98 12.88 -5.80
CA THR A 31 12.12 13.10 -6.96
C THR A 31 10.65 13.23 -6.54
N PRO A 32 9.84 14.10 -7.19
CA PRO A 32 8.39 14.10 -7.00
C PRO A 32 7.78 12.72 -7.22
N LEU A 33 6.76 12.35 -6.43
CA LEU A 33 6.15 11.01 -6.45
C LEU A 33 5.77 10.50 -7.85
N ALA A 34 5.24 11.37 -8.72
CA ALA A 34 4.82 10.99 -10.07
C ALA A 34 5.98 10.59 -10.99
N ALA A 35 7.18 11.12 -10.74
CA ALA A 35 8.37 10.92 -11.58
C ALA A 35 9.42 9.98 -10.93
N ALA A 36 9.24 9.66 -9.64
CA ALA A 36 10.21 8.92 -8.84
C ALA A 36 10.51 7.54 -9.44
N PRO A 37 11.78 7.21 -9.73
CA PRO A 37 12.15 5.92 -10.30
C PRO A 37 11.91 4.76 -9.34
N ARG A 38 11.85 5.04 -8.03
CA ARG A 38 11.71 4.04 -6.98
C ARG A 38 10.78 4.53 -5.87
N LEU A 39 9.68 3.82 -5.68
CA LEU A 39 8.66 4.13 -4.69
C LEU A 39 8.51 2.97 -3.70
N LEU A 40 8.23 3.31 -2.45
CA LEU A 40 7.75 2.39 -1.43
C LEU A 40 6.27 2.65 -1.17
N LEU A 41 5.46 1.60 -1.26
CA LEU A 41 4.06 1.63 -0.87
C LEU A 41 3.85 0.78 0.39
N ALA A 42 3.18 1.35 1.38
CA ALA A 42 2.70 0.64 2.56
C ALA A 42 1.20 0.41 2.44
N HIS A 43 0.77 -0.85 2.50
CA HIS A 43 -0.60 -1.35 2.57
C HIS A 43 -0.83 -1.86 3.99
N LEU A 44 -1.41 -1.02 4.84
CA LEU A 44 -1.45 -1.20 6.29
C LEU A 44 -2.88 -1.53 6.75
N PRO A 45 -3.24 -2.82 6.81
CA PRO A 45 -4.53 -3.26 7.35
C PRO A 45 -4.55 -3.13 8.87
N ASP A 46 -5.69 -3.47 9.46
CA ASP A 46 -5.79 -3.68 10.90
C ASP A 46 -4.79 -4.78 11.35
N VAL A 47 -3.79 -4.39 12.15
CA VAL A 47 -2.81 -5.30 12.77
C VAL A 47 -3.05 -5.35 14.27
N GLN A 48 -3.19 -6.57 14.78
CA GLN A 48 -3.61 -6.85 16.15
C GLN A 48 -2.68 -7.86 16.79
N ALA A 49 -2.29 -7.69 18.06
CA ALA A 49 -1.61 -8.77 18.77
C ALA A 49 -2.60 -9.93 19.03
N THR A 50 -2.08 -11.15 19.09
CA THR A 50 -2.89 -12.32 19.42
C THR A 50 -3.45 -12.17 20.84
N GLY A 51 -4.76 -12.34 20.99
CA GLY A 51 -5.43 -12.23 22.29
C GLY A 51 -5.69 -10.80 22.79
N ARG A 52 -5.49 -9.75 21.96
CA ARG A 52 -5.82 -8.37 22.36
C ARG A 52 -7.29 -8.23 22.77
N VAL A 53 -7.54 -7.61 23.92
CA VAL A 53 -8.89 -7.38 24.47
C VAL A 53 -9.16 -5.88 24.58
N PHE A 54 -10.30 -5.45 24.03
CA PHE A 54 -10.81 -4.10 24.19
C PHE A 54 -12.01 -4.09 25.13
N GLY A 55 -12.19 -2.99 25.87
CA GLY A 55 -13.32 -2.81 26.79
C GLY A 55 -14.65 -2.60 26.07
N GLU A 56 -14.60 -2.20 24.81
CA GLU A 56 -15.77 -1.88 24.02
C GLU A 56 -15.53 -2.07 22.51
N ARG A 57 -16.62 -2.15 21.75
CA ARG A 57 -16.58 -2.38 20.29
C ARG A 57 -15.84 -1.27 19.53
N ALA A 58 -15.84 -0.04 20.04
CA ALA A 58 -15.15 1.10 19.44
C ALA A 58 -13.61 1.02 19.56
N ARG A 59 -13.08 0.10 20.39
CA ARG A 59 -11.64 -0.16 20.56
C ARG A 59 -10.80 1.05 20.99
N GLN A 60 -11.37 1.93 21.80
CA GLN A 60 -10.72 3.09 22.38
C GLN A 60 -10.04 2.77 23.72
N THR A 61 -10.48 1.72 24.43
CA THR A 61 -9.89 1.24 25.69
C THR A 61 -9.29 -0.15 25.51
N VAL A 62 -7.98 -0.28 25.73
CA VAL A 62 -7.28 -1.57 25.73
C VAL A 62 -7.27 -2.14 27.15
N LEU A 63 -7.84 -3.33 27.33
CA LEU A 63 -7.83 -4.05 28.61
C LEU A 63 -6.68 -5.06 28.69
N ASP A 64 -6.32 -5.66 27.56
CA ASP A 64 -5.15 -6.53 27.42
C ASP A 64 -4.49 -6.24 26.07
N TRP A 65 -3.19 -6.01 26.09
CA TRP A 65 -2.38 -5.75 24.90
C TRP A 65 -2.20 -6.98 24.02
N GLY A 66 -2.41 -8.19 24.55
CA GLY A 66 -2.15 -9.44 23.85
C GLY A 66 -0.65 -9.78 23.76
N GLN A 67 -0.32 -10.76 22.93
CA GLN A 67 1.05 -11.28 22.75
C GLN A 67 1.35 -11.58 21.28
N PRO A 68 2.63 -11.73 20.90
CA PRO A 68 3.00 -12.29 19.60
C PRO A 68 2.39 -13.68 19.37
N PRO A 69 2.15 -14.09 18.11
CA PRO A 69 2.40 -13.34 16.88
C PRO A 69 1.39 -12.21 16.64
N LEU A 70 1.75 -11.25 15.80
CA LEU A 70 0.80 -10.26 15.28
C LEU A 70 -0.11 -10.89 14.22
N LEU A 71 -1.39 -10.58 14.30
CA LEU A 71 -2.44 -10.96 13.37
C LEU A 71 -2.69 -9.81 12.40
N VAL A 72 -2.58 -10.11 11.12
CA VAL A 72 -2.81 -9.18 10.02
C VAL A 72 -4.18 -9.47 9.44
N ARG A 73 -5.06 -8.47 9.42
CA ARG A 73 -6.35 -8.63 8.74
C ARG A 73 -6.09 -8.84 7.25
N ALA A 74 -6.55 -9.98 6.73
CA ALA A 74 -6.48 -10.26 5.31
C ALA A 74 -7.44 -9.32 4.57
N LEU A 75 -6.89 -8.52 3.66
CA LEU A 75 -7.61 -7.59 2.79
C LEU A 75 -6.92 -7.58 1.43
N THR A 76 -7.70 -7.42 0.37
CA THR A 76 -7.23 -7.02 -0.93
C THR A 76 -7.73 -5.60 -1.23
N THR A 77 -6.86 -4.78 -1.83
CA THR A 77 -7.17 -3.41 -2.23
C THR A 77 -6.57 -3.15 -3.61
N GLU A 78 -7.38 -2.59 -4.50
CA GLU A 78 -6.88 -2.07 -5.76
C GLU A 78 -6.16 -0.73 -5.52
N VAL A 79 -4.89 -0.68 -5.88
CA VAL A 79 -4.05 0.52 -5.80
C VAL A 79 -3.94 1.13 -7.19
N ARG A 80 -4.06 2.45 -7.27
CA ARG A 80 -3.87 3.23 -8.50
C ARG A 80 -2.88 4.36 -8.29
N LEU A 81 -1.84 4.43 -9.12
CA LEU A 81 -0.82 5.47 -9.08
C LEU A 81 -0.76 6.27 -10.38
N ALA A 82 -0.88 7.59 -10.29
CA ALA A 82 -0.66 8.50 -11.40
C ALA A 82 0.84 8.84 -11.50
N LEU A 83 1.55 8.12 -12.36
CA LEU A 83 2.98 8.25 -12.62
C LEU A 83 3.21 8.76 -14.05
N ASP A 84 4.35 9.38 -14.34
CA ASP A 84 4.65 9.97 -15.66
C ASP A 84 4.73 8.90 -16.76
N GLU A 85 5.19 7.69 -16.44
CA GLU A 85 5.36 6.57 -17.36
C GLU A 85 4.87 5.26 -16.71
N PRO A 86 3.56 5.11 -16.42
CA PRO A 86 3.06 4.05 -15.55
C PRO A 86 3.33 2.64 -16.10
N ALA A 87 3.42 2.48 -17.43
CA ALA A 87 3.74 1.21 -18.07
C ALA A 87 5.19 0.74 -17.88
N ALA A 88 6.11 1.64 -17.49
CA ALA A 88 7.51 1.31 -17.25
C ALA A 88 7.74 0.68 -15.88
N TYR A 89 6.77 0.80 -14.96
CA TYR A 89 6.94 0.36 -13.59
C TYR A 89 6.61 -1.13 -13.41
N THR A 90 7.42 -1.80 -12.59
CA THR A 90 7.18 -3.14 -12.07
C THR A 90 6.91 -3.07 -10.57
N VAL A 91 5.97 -3.88 -10.09
CA VAL A 91 5.57 -3.94 -8.68
C VAL A 91 6.07 -5.22 -8.04
N TYR A 92 6.77 -5.11 -6.92
CA TYR A 92 7.28 -6.24 -6.15
C TYR A 92 6.72 -6.20 -4.73
N PRO A 93 6.16 -7.29 -4.20
CA PRO A 93 5.93 -7.39 -2.76
C PRO A 93 7.28 -7.47 -2.06
N LEU A 94 7.39 -6.82 -0.90
CA LEU A 94 8.60 -6.86 -0.08
C LEU A 94 8.38 -7.71 1.17
N ALA A 95 9.35 -8.54 1.50
CA ALA A 95 9.47 -9.08 2.85
C ALA A 95 9.89 -7.96 3.83
N LEU A 96 9.78 -8.22 5.15
CA LEU A 96 10.13 -7.22 6.17
C LEU A 96 11.62 -6.86 6.20
N ASP A 97 12.48 -7.68 5.59
CA ASP A 97 13.91 -7.38 5.39
C ASP A 97 14.18 -6.55 4.11
N GLY A 98 13.13 -6.20 3.36
CA GLY A 98 13.21 -5.44 2.12
C GLY A 98 13.54 -6.27 0.88
N SER A 99 13.67 -7.59 0.99
CA SER A 99 13.87 -8.45 -0.18
C SER A 99 12.60 -8.53 -1.04
N ARG A 100 12.79 -8.54 -2.36
CA ARG A 100 11.69 -8.66 -3.34
C ARG A 100 11.18 -10.09 -3.41
N GLY A 101 9.86 -10.23 -3.44
CA GLY A 101 9.19 -11.43 -3.95
C GLY A 101 9.07 -11.42 -5.48
N ALA A 102 8.22 -12.31 -6.00
CA ALA A 102 7.90 -12.33 -7.42
C ALA A 102 7.12 -11.07 -7.84
N ALA A 103 7.40 -10.55 -9.03
CA ALA A 103 6.68 -9.40 -9.58
C ALA A 103 5.17 -9.67 -9.65
N LEU A 104 4.37 -8.67 -9.29
CA LEU A 104 2.92 -8.73 -9.42
C LEU A 104 2.49 -8.38 -10.84
N ALA A 105 1.36 -8.98 -11.23
CA ALA A 105 0.61 -8.48 -12.38
C ALA A 105 0.15 -7.05 -12.08
N SER A 106 0.41 -6.14 -13.01
CA SER A 106 -0.09 -4.78 -13.00
C SER A 106 -0.54 -4.40 -14.40
N ARG A 107 -1.37 -3.36 -14.51
CA ARG A 107 -1.89 -2.86 -15.77
C ARG A 107 -1.87 -1.34 -15.79
N VAL A 108 -1.97 -0.76 -16.97
CA VAL A 108 -2.27 0.66 -17.11
C VAL A 108 -3.75 0.83 -17.42
N GLU A 109 -4.43 1.64 -16.64
CA GLU A 109 -5.83 2.00 -16.80
C GLU A 109 -6.00 3.49 -16.52
N ASP A 110 -6.63 4.23 -17.43
CA ASP A 110 -6.81 5.69 -17.34
C ASP A 110 -5.51 6.47 -17.02
N GLY A 111 -4.41 6.05 -17.65
CA GLY A 111 -3.09 6.66 -17.46
C GLY A 111 -2.47 6.41 -16.08
N ARG A 112 -2.95 5.42 -15.33
CA ARG A 112 -2.45 5.05 -14.00
C ARG A 112 -1.91 3.64 -13.98
N LEU A 113 -0.86 3.41 -13.19
CA LEU A 113 -0.43 2.06 -12.82
C LEU A 113 -1.46 1.49 -11.84
N VAL A 114 -2.01 0.32 -12.14
CA VAL A 114 -3.04 -0.33 -11.33
C VAL A 114 -2.64 -1.77 -11.00
N PHE A 115 -2.75 -2.14 -9.73
CA PHE A 115 -2.47 -3.49 -9.24
C PHE A 115 -3.26 -3.81 -7.97
N GLU A 116 -3.36 -5.09 -7.63
CA GLU A 116 -3.97 -5.53 -6.37
C GLU A 116 -2.89 -5.70 -5.29
N ALA A 117 -3.00 -4.93 -4.22
CA ALA A 117 -2.26 -5.14 -2.99
C ALA A 117 -3.07 -6.08 -2.08
N THR A 118 -2.46 -7.15 -1.60
CA THR A 118 -3.06 -8.12 -0.68
C THR A 118 -2.24 -8.23 0.59
N SER A 119 -2.89 -8.13 1.75
CA SER A 119 -2.20 -8.28 3.04
C SER A 119 -1.90 -9.73 3.41
N ARG A 120 -2.32 -10.70 2.59
CA ARG A 120 -1.98 -12.12 2.74
C ARG A 120 -0.83 -12.46 1.79
N GLY A 121 0.39 -12.49 2.32
CA GLY A 121 1.58 -12.96 1.63
C GLY A 121 1.69 -14.48 1.64
N ALA A 122 2.69 -15.01 0.92
CA ALA A 122 2.93 -16.45 0.79
C ALA A 122 3.29 -17.13 2.12
N THR A 123 3.96 -16.42 3.02
CA THR A 123 4.48 -16.96 4.29
C THR A 123 3.95 -16.22 5.53
N GLY A 124 3.04 -15.25 5.36
CA GLY A 124 2.54 -14.42 6.46
C GLY A 124 1.83 -13.15 5.99
N GLY A 125 1.83 -12.12 6.83
CA GLY A 125 1.31 -10.81 6.46
C GLY A 125 2.19 -10.09 5.43
N GLN A 126 1.57 -9.42 4.47
CA GLN A 126 2.24 -8.57 3.47
C GLN A 126 1.85 -7.12 3.70
N PHE A 127 2.83 -6.23 3.75
CA PHE A 127 2.61 -4.81 4.09
C PHE A 127 3.21 -3.86 3.07
N TYR A 128 4.33 -4.23 2.47
CA TYR A 128 5.14 -3.31 1.69
C TYR A 128 5.26 -3.77 0.25
N TYR A 129 5.27 -2.81 -0.66
CA TYR A 129 5.50 -3.03 -2.07
C TYR A 129 6.53 -2.03 -2.55
N GLU A 130 7.42 -2.51 -3.40
CA GLU A 130 8.33 -1.65 -4.14
C GLU A 130 7.81 -1.49 -5.57
N ILE A 131 7.80 -0.26 -6.06
CA ILE A 131 7.37 0.07 -7.41
C ILE A 131 8.54 0.77 -8.08
N VAL A 132 9.09 0.15 -9.13
CA VAL A 132 10.35 0.59 -9.76
C VAL A 132 10.25 0.61 -11.28
N ARG A 133 10.91 1.55 -11.93
CA ARG A 133 11.12 1.57 -13.39
C ARG A 133 12.61 1.55 -13.73
#